data_AF-A0AAX3WSM8-F1
#
_entry.id   AF-A0AAX3WSM8-F1
#
_cell.length_a   1.000
_cell.length_b   1.000
_cell.length_c   1.000
_cell.angle_alpha   90.00
_cell.angle_beta   90.00
_cell.angle_gamma   90.00
#
_symmetry.space_group_name_H-M   'P 1'
#
loop_
_entity.id
_entity.type
_entity.pdbx_description
1 polymer ?
#
loop_
_entity_poly.entity_id
_entity_poly.type
_entity_poly.pdbx_seq_one_letter_code
_entity_poly.pdbx_strand_id
1 'polypeptide(L)'
;MQITLKIDGQEKIFSNDFVKARVFRNALKMNEKMRKEGNEISVETFDEMISFVVHVFDNQFTIDDVWDGLEAGKLQEEIMRVFNNVLNIGGLETKPVQNNDEGKLVV
;
A
#
# COMPACT_ATOMS: atom_id res chain seq x y z
N MET A 1 5.77 7.14 9.83
CA MET A 1 4.58 6.62 9.13
C MET A 1 3.78 5.77 10.10
N GLN A 2 2.45 5.68 9.94
CA GLN A 2 1.57 4.87 10.80
C GLN A 2 0.52 4.11 10.00
N ILE A 3 0.02 3.02 10.57
CA ILE A 3 -1.13 2.24 10.08
C ILE A 3 -1.95 1.75 11.29
N THR A 4 -3.27 1.75 11.15
CA THR A 4 -4.19 1.25 12.17
C THR A 4 -4.86 -0.02 11.65
N LEU A 5 -4.77 -1.11 12.41
CA LEU A 5 -5.38 -2.39 12.08
C LEU A 5 -6.33 -2.82 13.18
N LYS A 6 -7.46 -3.44 12.82
CA LYS A 6 -8.36 -4.07 13.77
C LYS A 6 -7.97 -5.54 13.99
N ILE A 7 -7.31 -5.82 15.11
CA ILE A 7 -6.82 -7.17 15.45
C ILE A 7 -7.49 -7.58 16.76
N ASP A 8 -8.06 -8.79 16.81
CA ASP A 8 -8.83 -9.30 17.95
C ASP A 8 -10.00 -8.39 18.37
N GLY A 9 -10.59 -7.69 17.40
CA GLY A 9 -11.68 -6.74 17.63
C GLY A 9 -11.26 -5.39 18.21
N GLN A 10 -9.96 -5.14 18.40
CA GLN A 10 -9.42 -3.88 18.92
C GLN A 10 -8.58 -3.16 17.87
N GLU A 11 -8.62 -1.83 17.86
CA GLU A 11 -7.72 -1.03 17.03
C GLU A 11 -6.30 -1.03 17.63
N LYS A 12 -5.33 -1.44 16.82
CA LYS A 12 -3.89 -1.40 17.15
C LYS A 12 -3.21 -0.47 16.16
N ILE A 13 -2.40 0.46 16.68
CA ILE A 13 -1.65 1.44 15.88
C ILE A 13 -0.20 1.00 15.82
N PHE A 14 0.32 0.85 14.60
CA PHE A 14 1.71 0.52 14.35
C PHE A 14 2.41 1.70 13.68
N SER A 15 3.69 1.91 14.00
CA SER A 15 4.47 3.01 13.45
C SER A 15 5.86 2.57 13.01
N ASN A 16 6.38 3.24 12.00
CA ASN A 16 7.78 3.19 11.63
C ASN A 16 8.25 4.59 11.22
N ASP A 17 9.27 5.10 11.91
CA ASP A 17 9.90 6.40 11.68
C ASP A 17 11.16 6.30 10.80
N PHE A 18 11.73 5.10 10.65
CA PHE A 18 12.94 4.84 9.88
C PHE A 18 12.70 3.84 8.74
N VAL A 19 12.45 4.36 7.54
CA VAL A 19 12.32 3.54 6.33
C VAL A 19 13.71 3.12 5.85
N LYS A 20 14.03 1.83 5.98
CA LYS A 20 15.31 1.25 5.55
C LYS A 20 15.49 1.40 4.03
N ALA A 21 16.72 1.67 3.58
CA ALA A 21 17.03 1.78 2.15
C ALA A 21 16.63 0.54 1.32
N ARG A 22 16.65 -0.66 1.93
CA ARG A 22 16.17 -1.90 1.30
C ARG A 22 14.67 -1.84 0.96
N VAL A 23 13.87 -1.25 1.84
CA VAL A 23 12.42 -1.06 1.63
C VAL A 23 12.20 -0.11 0.47
N PHE A 24 12.95 0.99 0.40
CA PHE A 24 12.90 1.89 -0.76
C PHE A 24 13.27 1.19 -2.08
N ARG A 25 14.34 0.37 -2.10
CA ARG A 25 14.69 -0.44 -3.28
C ARG A 25 13.56 -1.40 -3.68
N ASN A 26 12.86 -1.99 -2.72
CA ASN A 26 11.73 -2.87 -3.01
C ASN A 26 10.55 -2.07 -3.58
N ALA A 27 10.32 -0.85 -3.09
CA ALA A 27 9.30 0.05 -3.64
C ALA A 27 9.57 0.41 -5.11
N LEU A 28 10.83 0.66 -5.47
CA LEU A 28 11.23 0.89 -6.87
C LEU A 28 10.87 -0.29 -7.77
N LYS A 29 11.22 -1.51 -7.36
CA LYS A 29 10.90 -2.73 -8.12
C LYS A 29 9.39 -2.92 -8.29
N MET A 30 8.63 -2.68 -7.23
CA MET A 30 7.18 -2.78 -7.27
C MET A 30 6.58 -1.73 -8.21
N ASN A 31 7.07 -0.49 -8.19
CA ASN A 31 6.64 0.57 -9.09
C ASN A 31 6.89 0.20 -10.57
N GLU A 32 8.04 -0.42 -10.87
CA GLU A 32 8.33 -0.95 -12.21
C GLU A 32 7.37 -2.08 -12.60
N LYS A 33 7.01 -2.97 -11.65
CA LYS A 33 6.04 -4.05 -11.88
C LYS A 33 4.65 -3.49 -12.19
N MET A 34 4.13 -2.61 -11.33
CA MET A 34 2.82 -1.96 -11.51
C MET A 34 2.73 -1.22 -12.85
N ARG A 35 3.79 -0.50 -13.24
CA ARG A 35 3.82 0.19 -14.54
C ARG A 35 3.75 -0.76 -15.74
N LYS A 36 4.21 -2.01 -15.62
CA LYS A 36 4.11 -3.02 -16.66
C LYS A 36 2.71 -3.64 -16.73
N GLU A 37 2.04 -3.79 -15.59
CA GLU A 37 0.66 -4.27 -15.52
C GLU A 37 -0.36 -3.22 -16.00
N GLY A 38 -0.01 -1.93 -15.90
CA GLY A 38 -0.84 -0.84 -16.42
C GLY A 38 -1.98 -0.49 -15.46
N ASN A 39 -3.22 -0.61 -15.92
CA ASN A 39 -4.41 -0.19 -15.15
C ASN A 39 -5.02 -1.33 -14.34
N GLU A 40 -4.68 -2.58 -14.62
CA GLU A 40 -5.21 -3.76 -13.94
C GLU A 40 -4.09 -4.37 -13.09
N ILE A 41 -4.16 -4.17 -11.78
CA ILE A 41 -3.22 -4.79 -10.85
C ILE A 41 -3.64 -6.25 -10.65
N SER A 42 -2.73 -7.18 -10.88
CA SER A 42 -2.99 -8.60 -10.65
C SER A 42 -3.15 -8.91 -9.15
N VAL A 43 -3.89 -9.96 -8.80
CA VAL A 43 -4.02 -10.42 -7.41
C VAL A 43 -2.65 -10.70 -6.80
N GLU A 44 -1.75 -11.31 -7.56
CA GLU A 44 -0.37 -11.58 -7.13
C GLU A 44 0.40 -10.29 -6.80
N THR A 45 0.28 -9.25 -7.64
CA THR A 45 0.89 -7.95 -7.34
C THR A 45 0.25 -7.28 -6.13
N PHE A 46 -1.06 -7.43 -5.96
CA PHE A 46 -1.75 -6.93 -4.77
C PHE A 46 -1.26 -7.62 -3.48
N ASP A 47 -1.10 -8.95 -3.50
CA ASP A 47 -0.53 -9.72 -2.40
C ASP A 47 0.91 -9.27 -2.07
N GLU A 48 1.73 -9.03 -3.10
CA GLU A 48 3.08 -8.50 -2.90
C GLU A 48 3.07 -7.09 -2.30
N MET A 49 2.09 -6.25 -2.65
CA MET A 49 1.94 -4.92 -2.06
C MET A 49 1.57 -5.00 -0.57
N ILE A 50 0.75 -5.97 -0.17
CA ILE A 50 0.45 -6.22 1.25
C ILE A 50 1.70 -6.73 1.98
N SER A 51 2.43 -7.68 1.40
CA SER A 51 3.71 -8.13 1.94
C SER A 51 4.71 -6.98 2.09
N PHE A 52 4.71 -6.05 1.14
CA PHE A 52 5.51 -4.84 1.22
C PHE A 52 5.12 -3.96 2.41
N VAL A 53 3.83 -3.75 2.68
CA VAL A 53 3.36 -2.99 3.85
C VAL A 53 3.89 -3.62 5.14
N VAL A 54 3.76 -4.94 5.32
CA VAL A 54 4.31 -5.66 6.49
C VAL A 54 5.81 -5.39 6.67
N HIS A 55 6.59 -5.43 5.58
CA HIS A 55 8.02 -5.13 5.62
C HIS A 55 8.34 -3.67 5.93
N VAL A 56 7.51 -2.72 5.49
CA VAL A 56 7.68 -1.29 5.81
C VAL A 56 7.58 -1.08 7.32
N PHE A 57 6.71 -1.82 8.00
CA PHE A 57 6.53 -1.75 9.44
C PHE A 57 7.37 -2.77 10.21
N ASP A 58 8.48 -3.26 9.63
CA ASP A 58 9.43 -4.16 10.30
C ASP A 58 8.80 -5.46 10.84
N ASN A 59 7.73 -5.94 10.19
CA ASN A 59 6.99 -7.15 10.57
C ASN A 59 6.36 -7.08 11.98
N GLN A 60 5.95 -5.89 12.41
CA GLN A 60 5.18 -5.72 13.66
C GLN A 60 3.79 -6.39 13.63
N PHE A 61 3.32 -6.75 12.44
CA PHE A 61 2.07 -7.48 12.16
C PHE A 61 2.28 -8.39 10.95
N THR A 62 1.31 -9.25 10.66
CA THR A 62 1.35 -10.24 9.58
C THR A 62 0.58 -9.80 8.33
N ILE A 63 0.69 -10.58 7.24
CA ILE A 63 -0.11 -10.36 6.03
C ILE A 63 -1.60 -10.52 6.33
N ASP A 64 -1.97 -11.54 7.12
CA ASP A 64 -3.34 -11.81 7.51
C ASP A 64 -3.91 -10.67 8.37
N ASP A 65 -3.09 -10.08 9.26
CA ASP A 65 -3.50 -8.90 10.04
C ASP A 65 -3.84 -7.70 9.15
N VAL A 66 -3.23 -7.57 7.96
CA VAL A 66 -3.60 -6.51 7.01
C VAL A 66 -4.91 -6.85 6.30
N TRP A 67 -5.07 -8.10 5.86
CA TRP A 67 -6.28 -8.57 5.19
C TRP A 67 -7.52 -8.47 6.07
N ASP A 68 -7.41 -8.91 7.32
CA ASP A 68 -8.52 -8.95 8.27
C ASP A 68 -8.66 -7.65 9.07
N GLY A 69 -7.56 -6.91 9.23
CA GLY A 69 -7.51 -5.71 10.07
C GLY A 69 -7.87 -4.42 9.36
N LEU A 70 -7.97 -4.40 8.03
CA LEU A 70 -8.45 -3.26 7.26
C LEU A 70 -9.85 -3.51 6.71
N GLU A 71 -10.67 -2.46 6.70
CA GLU A 71 -11.95 -2.49 5.99
C GLU A 71 -11.71 -2.61 4.49
N ALA A 72 -12.47 -3.46 3.80
CA ALA A 72 -12.30 -3.71 2.36
C ALA A 72 -12.28 -2.43 1.50
N GLY A 73 -13.12 -1.44 1.83
CA GLY A 73 -13.15 -0.15 1.14
C GLY A 73 -11.92 0.76 1.37
N LYS A 74 -11.13 0.48 2.41
CA LYS A 74 -9.91 1.24 2.78
C LYS A 74 -8.63 0.50 2.44
N LEU A 75 -8.69 -0.81 2.21
CA LEU A 75 -7.52 -1.65 2.00
C LEU A 75 -6.60 -1.12 0.89
N GLN A 76 -7.14 -0.89 -0.30
CA GLN A 76 -6.36 -0.38 -1.44
C GLN A 76 -5.79 1.01 -1.17
N GLU A 77 -6.57 1.91 -0.57
CA GLU A 77 -6.13 3.27 -0.24
C GLU A 77 -4.95 3.25 0.75
N GLU A 78 -5.05 2.46 1.82
CA GLU A 78 -4.02 2.35 2.85
C GLU A 78 -2.72 1.74 2.31
N ILE A 79 -2.82 0.68 1.50
CA ILE A 79 -1.65 0.08 0.84
C ILE A 79 -0.97 1.10 -0.07
N MET A 80 -1.72 1.80 -0.92
CA MET A 80 -1.19 2.82 -1.83
C MET A 80 -0.60 4.01 -1.09
N ARG A 81 -1.22 4.44 0.02
CA ARG A 81 -0.71 5.50 0.90
C ARG A 81 0.65 5.13 1.46
N VAL A 82 0.80 3.92 2.00
CA VAL A 82 2.10 3.44 2.53
C VAL A 82 3.14 3.37 1.42
N PHE A 83 2.77 2.82 0.26
CA PHE A 83 3.65 2.71 -0.89
C PHE A 83 4.17 4.07 -1.38
N ASN A 84 3.27 5.02 -1.60
CA ASN A 84 3.60 6.37 -2.05
C ASN A 84 4.46 7.12 -1.02
N ASN A 85 4.20 6.95 0.28
CA ASN A 85 5.03 7.54 1.33
C ASN A 85 6.48 7.04 1.27
N VAL A 86 6.70 5.74 1.02
CA VAL A 86 8.06 5.21 0.87
C VAL A 86 8.78 5.81 -0.32
N LEU A 87 8.11 5.94 -1.47
CA LEU A 87 8.71 6.53 -2.67
C LEU A 87 9.04 8.02 -2.46
N ASN A 88 8.15 8.76 -1.82
CA ASN A 88 8.34 10.18 -1.52
C ASN A 88 9.54 10.42 -0.59
N ILE A 89 9.81 9.53 0.36
CA ILE A 89 11.01 9.61 1.24
C ILE A 89 12.30 9.57 0.42
N GLY A 90 12.34 8.81 -0.67
CA GLY A 90 13.49 8.76 -1.57
C GLY A 90 13.47 9.83 -2.67
N GLY A 91 12.55 10.81 -2.61
CA GLY A 91 12.43 11.89 -3.59
C GLY A 91 11.78 11.49 -4.91
N LEU A 92 10.95 10.45 -4.93
CA LEU A 92 10.23 9.98 -6.12
C LEU A 92 8.73 10.02 -5.89
N GLU A 93 7.96 10.47 -6.88
CA GLU A 93 6.50 10.44 -6.86
C GLU A 93 5.96 9.35 -7.80
N THR A 94 4.91 8.64 -7.40
CA THR A 94 4.14 7.80 -8.32
C THR A 94 3.23 8.68 -9.17
N LYS A 95 3.03 8.32 -10.44
CA LYS A 95 1.96 8.95 -11.22
C LYS A 95 0.63 8.50 -10.61
N PRO A 96 -0.35 9.40 -10.37
CA PRO A 96 -1.64 9.00 -9.86
C PRO A 96 -2.28 8.00 -10.82
N VAL A 97 -2.84 6.92 -10.27
CA VAL A 97 -3.76 6.04 -10.99
C VAL A 97 -4.95 6.93 -11.35
N GLN A 98 -5.13 7.22 -12.65
CA GLN A 98 -6.29 7.97 -13.11
C GLN A 98 -7.52 7.07 -12.92
N ASN A 99 -8.28 7.30 -11.85
CA ASN A 99 -9.67 6.84 -11.79
C ASN A 99 -10.46 7.69 -12.78
N ASN A 100 -10.65 7.17 -13.99
CA ASN A 100 -11.61 7.71 -14.94
C ASN A 100 -13.00 7.24 -14.50
N ASP A 101 -13.51 7.78 -13.40
CA ASP A 101 -14.94 7.72 -13.09
C ASP A 101 -15.69 8.68 -14.03
N GLU A 102 -15.86 8.30 -15.30
CA GLU A 102 -16.83 8.93 -16.20
C GLU A 102 -18.26 8.47 -15.88
N GLY A 103 -18.62 8.53 -14.59
CA GLY A 103 -20.00 8.46 -14.12
C GLY A 103 -20.70 9.81 -14.21
N LYS A 104 -20.68 10.47 -15.37
CA LYS A 104 -21.55 11.62 -15.63
C LYS A 104 -22.89 11.13 -16.18
N LEU A 105 -23.82 10.81 -15.26
CA LEU A 105 -25.24 10.99 -15.54
C LEU A 105 -25.53 12.49 -15.50
N VAL A 106 -25.70 13.10 -16.67
CA VAL A 106 -26.29 14.45 -16.78
C VAL A 106 -27.26 14.43 -17.96
N VAL A 107 -28.53 14.25 -17.61
CA VAL A 107 -29.82 14.52 -18.30
C VAL A 107 -30.02 14.01 -19.72
#